data_AF-A0A364NLW6-F1
#
_entry.id   AF-A0A364NLW6-F1
#
_cell.length_a   1.000
_cell.length_b   1.000
_cell.length_c   1.000
_cell.angle_alpha   90.00
_cell.angle_beta   90.00
_cell.angle_gamma   90.00
#
_symmetry.space_group_name_H-M   'P 1'
#
loop_
_entity.id
_entity.type
_entity.pdbx_description
1 polymer ?
#
loop_
_entity_poly.entity_id
_entity_poly.type
_entity_poly.pdbx_seq_one_letter_code
_entity_poly.pdbx_strand_id
1 'polypeptide(L)'
;MKSSLLIAIVTEDVSEKALDIAVREGIKGATTLPASGISQNPLKTFFGLTFQAPMTILFWIAETEMANQTAHALKNELNLDSPQQGLAMTLEIDQLFGLKI
;
A
#
# COMPACT_ATOMS: atom_id res chain seq x y z
N MET A 1 2.27 13.61 19.62
CA MET A 1 1.88 13.42 18.22
C MET A 1 1.86 11.93 17.97
N LYS A 2 0.74 11.38 17.49
CA LYS A 2 0.57 9.94 17.27
C LYS A 2 1.01 9.63 15.85
N SER A 3 1.86 8.63 15.68
CA SER A 3 2.34 8.20 14.36
C SER A 3 1.69 6.89 13.97
N SER A 4 1.44 6.74 12.68
CA SER A 4 0.90 5.51 12.11
C SER A 4 1.77 5.05 10.95
N LEU A 5 1.85 3.74 10.80
CA LEU A 5 2.37 3.06 9.62
C LEU A 5 1.21 2.92 8.63
N LEU A 6 1.29 3.61 7.51
CA LEU A 6 0.44 3.36 6.36
C LEU A 6 1.10 2.26 5.51
N ILE A 7 0.34 1.21 5.23
CA ILE A 7 0.73 0.11 4.35
C ILE A 7 -0.23 0.12 3.17
N ALA A 8 0.30 0.16 1.95
CA ALA A 8 -0.47 -0.14 0.75
C ALA A 8 0.13 -1.36 0.06
N ILE A 9 -0.73 -2.32 -0.29
CA ILE A 9 -0.38 -3.48 -1.10
C ILE A 9 -1.13 -3.31 -2.40
N VAL A 10 -0.43 -3.01 -3.48
CA VAL A 10 -1.06 -2.66 -4.76
C VAL A 10 -0.40 -3.43 -5.90
N THR A 11 -1.06 -3.47 -7.05
CA THR A 11 -0.46 -4.05 -8.26
C THR A 11 0.67 -3.14 -8.77
N GLU A 12 1.64 -3.73 -9.49
CA GLU A 12 2.82 -3.03 -9.99
C GLU A 12 2.48 -1.83 -10.89
N ASP A 13 1.39 -1.92 -11.66
CA ASP A 13 0.93 -0.87 -12.59
C ASP A 13 0.42 0.39 -11.89
N VAL A 14 0.04 0.31 -10.62
CA VAL A 14 -0.47 1.45 -9.85
C VAL A 14 0.43 1.86 -8.69
N SER A 15 1.58 1.20 -8.49
CA SER A 15 2.50 1.52 -7.39
C SER A 15 3.14 2.90 -7.52
N GLU A 16 3.50 3.34 -8.75
CA GLU A 16 4.00 4.70 -8.98
C GLU A 16 2.93 5.75 -8.65
N LYS A 17 1.69 5.51 -9.10
CA LYS A 17 0.57 6.40 -8.77
C LYS A 17 0.31 6.47 -7.26
N ALA A 18 0.47 5.37 -6.54
CA ALA A 18 0.36 5.35 -5.08
C ALA A 18 1.42 6.22 -4.39
N LEU A 19 2.66 6.22 -4.90
CA LEU A 19 3.74 7.10 -4.43
C LEU A 19 3.41 8.57 -4.69
N ASP A 20 2.90 8.90 -5.89
CA ASP A 20 2.53 10.28 -6.25
C ASP A 20 1.40 10.82 -5.36
N ILE A 21 0.38 9.98 -5.08
CA ILE A 21 -0.69 10.33 -4.14
C ILE A 21 -0.11 10.62 -2.77
N ALA A 22 0.74 9.75 -2.23
CA ALA A 22 1.35 9.95 -0.91
C ALA A 22 2.16 11.26 -0.83
N VAL A 23 2.96 11.56 -1.87
CA VAL A 23 3.74 12.82 -1.95
C VAL A 23 2.83 14.04 -1.99
N ARG A 24 1.72 13.97 -2.74
CA ARG A 24 0.72 15.05 -2.83
C ARG A 24 0.00 15.31 -1.51
N GLU A 25 -0.27 14.25 -0.74
CA GLU A 25 -0.87 14.35 0.59
C GLU A 25 0.14 14.76 1.69
N GLY A 26 1.40 14.99 1.35
CA GLY A 26 2.43 15.50 2.26
C GLY A 26 3.32 14.44 2.90
N ILE A 27 3.14 13.16 2.57
CA ILE A 27 3.99 12.07 3.04
C ILE A 27 5.19 11.90 2.09
N LYS A 28 6.40 12.04 2.63
CA LYS A 28 7.65 11.92 1.85
C LYS A 28 8.39 10.63 2.16
N GLY A 29 9.05 10.10 1.12
CA GLY A 29 9.76 8.82 1.18
C GLY A 29 8.80 7.64 1.23
N ALA A 30 9.29 6.44 0.96
CA ALA A 30 8.57 5.19 1.13
C ALA A 30 9.60 4.06 1.26
N THR A 31 9.29 3.02 2.02
CA THR A 31 9.99 1.73 1.86
C THR A 31 9.15 0.86 0.94
N THR A 32 9.74 0.38 -0.14
CA THR A 32 9.05 -0.44 -1.13
C THR A 32 9.60 -1.86 -1.09
N LEU A 33 8.72 -2.86 -1.13
CA LEU A 33 9.08 -4.28 -1.19
C LEU A 33 8.35 -4.94 -2.36
N PRO A 34 9.04 -5.75 -3.18
CA PRO A 34 8.36 -6.60 -4.14
C PRO A 34 7.58 -7.67 -3.40
N ALA A 35 6.37 -7.95 -3.88
CA ALA A 35 5.47 -8.93 -3.32
C ALA A 35 4.75 -9.68 -4.44
N SER A 36 3.97 -10.67 -4.05
CA SER A 36 3.27 -11.51 -5.01
C SER A 36 1.96 -11.96 -4.40
N GLY A 37 0.85 -11.50 -4.97
CA GLY A 37 -0.49 -11.72 -4.46
C GLY A 37 -0.99 -13.14 -4.74
N ILE A 38 -1.67 -13.70 -3.74
CA ILE A 38 -2.45 -14.94 -3.89
C ILE A 38 -3.92 -14.54 -3.68
N SER A 39 -4.69 -14.54 -4.76
CA SER A 39 -6.14 -14.31 -4.69
C SER A 39 -6.82 -15.48 -3.98
N GLN A 40 -7.89 -15.20 -3.22
CA GLN A 40 -8.75 -16.21 -2.58
C GLN A 40 -9.30 -17.23 -3.59
N ASN A 41 -9.46 -16.81 -4.85
CA ASN A 41 -9.61 -17.69 -5.99
C ASN A 41 -8.33 -17.63 -6.82
N PRO A 42 -7.36 -18.53 -6.59
CA PRO A 42 -6.20 -18.61 -7.48
C PRO A 42 -6.74 -18.88 -8.88
N LEU A 43 -6.39 -18.01 -9.83
CA LEU A 43 -6.66 -18.26 -11.24
C LEU A 43 -5.96 -19.57 -11.59
N LYS A 44 -6.73 -20.66 -11.74
CA LYS A 44 -6.24 -21.92 -12.30
C LYS A 44 -5.71 -21.58 -13.69
N THR A 45 -4.40 -21.52 -13.81
CA THR A 45 -3.78 -21.23 -15.09
C THR A 45 -3.64 -22.53 -15.88
N PHE A 46 -3.65 -22.40 -17.21
CA PHE A 46 -3.51 -23.52 -18.14
C PHE A 46 -2.32 -24.42 -17.73
N PHE A 47 -2.48 -25.74 -17.87
CA PHE A 47 -1.48 -26.77 -17.52
C PHE A 47 -1.17 -26.98 -16.02
N GLY A 48 -2.01 -26.51 -15.10
CA GLY A 48 -1.82 -26.79 -13.67
C GLY A 48 -0.79 -25.89 -12.98
N LEU A 49 -0.39 -24.80 -13.64
CA LEU A 49 0.38 -23.73 -13.02
C LEU A 49 -0.54 -22.84 -12.17
N THR A 50 0.00 -22.24 -11.11
CA THR A 50 -0.69 -21.24 -10.29
C THR A 50 -0.15 -19.88 -10.68
N PHE A 51 -1.04 -18.96 -11.09
CA PHE A 51 -0.66 -17.59 -11.40
C PHE A 51 -0.52 -16.79 -10.11
N GLN A 52 0.67 -16.24 -9.88
CA GLN A 52 0.93 -15.33 -8.79
C GLN A 52 1.06 -13.92 -9.37
N ALA A 53 0.15 -13.02 -8.99
CA ALA A 53 0.14 -11.67 -9.52
C ALA A 53 1.28 -10.86 -8.88
N PRO A 54 2.14 -10.17 -9.66
CA PRO A 54 3.13 -9.27 -9.10
C PRO A 54 2.43 -8.12 -8.38
N MET A 55 2.89 -7.83 -7.16
CA MET A 55 2.38 -6.75 -6.33
C MET A 55 3.55 -6.02 -5.67
N THR A 56 3.31 -4.81 -5.22
CA THR A 56 4.29 -4.00 -4.48
C THR A 56 3.69 -3.58 -3.15
N ILE A 57 4.45 -3.79 -2.07
CA ILE A 57 4.10 -3.30 -0.73
C ILE A 57 4.83 -1.99 -0.51
N LEU A 58 4.08 -0.97 -0.13
CA LEU A 58 4.55 0.38 0.14
C LEU A 58 4.31 0.70 1.61
N PHE A 59 5.36 1.15 2.30
CA PHE A 59 5.31 1.55 3.69
C PHE A 59 5.63 3.03 3.85
N TRP A 60 4.79 3.70 4.62
CA TRP A 60 5.01 5.08 5.04
C TRP A 60 4.78 5.25 6.52
N ILE A 61 5.63 6.05 7.16
CA ILE A 61 5.43 6.49 8.53
C ILE A 61 5.04 7.95 8.48
N ALA A 62 3.87 8.28 9.02
CA ALA A 62 3.36 9.65 9.04
C ALA A 62 2.58 9.92 10.33
N GLU A 63 2.21 11.18 10.55
CA GLU A 63 1.20 11.52 11.55
C GLU A 63 -0.13 10.82 11.22
N THR A 64 -0.81 10.31 12.24
CA THR A 64 -2.01 9.46 12.07
C THR A 64 -3.08 10.11 11.19
N GLU A 65 -3.33 11.42 11.32
CA GLU A 65 -4.31 12.13 10.49
C GLU A 65 -3.90 12.11 9.01
N MET A 66 -2.64 12.42 8.72
CA MET A 66 -2.10 12.42 7.35
C MET A 66 -2.05 11.00 6.76
N ALA A 67 -1.72 9.99 7.56
CA ALA A 67 -1.77 8.58 7.15
C ALA A 67 -3.19 8.16 6.76
N ASN A 68 -4.19 8.53 7.57
CA ASN A 68 -5.59 8.21 7.31
C ASN A 68 -6.14 8.96 6.09
N GLN A 69 -5.82 10.25 5.95
CA GLN A 69 -6.16 11.05 4.78
C GLN A 69 -5.58 10.42 3.49
N THR A 70 -4.29 10.04 3.54
CA THR A 70 -3.62 9.39 2.41
C THR A 70 -4.24 8.03 2.11
N ALA A 71 -4.60 7.23 3.12
CA ALA A 71 -5.30 5.96 2.93
C ALA A 71 -6.64 6.16 2.20
N HIS A 72 -7.40 7.22 2.53
CA HIS A 72 -8.63 7.56 1.83
C HIS A 72 -8.39 8.02 0.39
N ALA A 73 -7.34 8.80 0.12
CA ALA A 73 -6.98 9.19 -1.23
C ALA A 73 -6.59 7.97 -2.09
N LEU A 74 -5.74 7.08 -1.55
CA LEU A 74 -5.35 5.83 -2.20
C LEU A 74 -6.59 4.96 -2.50
N LYS A 75 -7.49 4.82 -1.52
CA LYS A 75 -8.75 4.09 -1.69
C LYS A 75 -9.53 4.60 -2.90
N ASN A 76 -9.74 5.91 -2.99
CA ASN A 76 -10.59 6.52 -4.01
C ASN A 76 -9.93 6.55 -5.39
N GLU A 77 -8.65 6.92 -5.48
CA GLU A 77 -7.96 7.14 -6.76
C GLU A 77 -7.37 5.87 -7.37
N LEU A 78 -7.12 4.84 -6.55
CA LEU A 78 -6.72 3.52 -7.01
C LEU A 78 -7.89 2.52 -7.02
N ASN A 79 -9.09 2.97 -6.63
CA ASN A 79 -10.30 2.16 -6.63
C ASN A 79 -10.12 0.82 -5.87
N LEU A 80 -9.55 0.90 -4.65
CA LEU A 80 -9.19 -0.29 -3.85
C LEU A 80 -10.40 -1.12 -3.39
N ASP A 81 -11.62 -0.57 -3.49
CA ASP A 81 -12.87 -1.31 -3.24
C ASP A 81 -13.18 -2.31 -4.38
N SER A 82 -12.51 -2.20 -5.53
CA SER A 82 -12.68 -3.12 -6.64
C SER A 82 -11.85 -4.40 -6.48
N PRO A 83 -12.35 -5.54 -6.96
CA PRO A 83 -11.60 -6.80 -6.90
C PRO A 83 -10.20 -6.67 -7.52
N GLN A 84 -9.21 -7.29 -6.88
CA GLN A 84 -7.82 -7.42 -7.37
C GLN A 84 -7.02 -6.11 -7.50
N GLN A 85 -7.49 -4.99 -6.94
CA GLN A 85 -6.73 -3.73 -6.94
C GLN A 85 -5.73 -3.61 -5.78
N GLY A 86 -5.90 -4.44 -4.74
CA GLY A 86 -5.04 -4.44 -3.55
C GLY A 86 -5.77 -3.95 -2.30
N LEU A 87 -5.02 -3.41 -1.34
CA LEU A 87 -5.56 -2.85 -0.10
C LEU A 87 -4.65 -1.76 0.48
N ALA A 88 -5.23 -0.89 1.30
CA ALA A 88 -4.50 0.05 2.13
C ALA A 88 -4.96 -0.09 3.59
N MET A 89 -4.03 -0.01 4.54
CA MET A 89 -4.31 -0.12 5.96
C MET A 89 -3.36 0.74 6.79
N THR A 90 -3.84 1.22 7.93
CA THR A 90 -3.05 1.98 8.89
C THR A 90 -2.90 1.21 10.19
N LEU A 91 -1.70 1.23 10.77
CA LEU A 91 -1.40 0.66 12.08
C LEU A 91 -0.82 1.73 12.98
N GLU A 92 -1.25 1.79 14.23
CA GLU A 92 -0.66 2.70 15.21
C GLU A 92 0.75 2.24 15.60
N ILE A 93 1.66 3.19 15.77
CA ILE A 93 3.03 2.92 16.19
C ILE A 93 3.21 3.35 17.64
N ASP A 94 3.49 2.40 18.52
CA ASP A 94 3.76 2.68 19.94
C ASP A 94 5.17 3.25 20.18
N GLN A 95 6.15 2.75 19.43
CA GLN A 95 7.56 3.15 19.55
C GLN A 95 8.21 3.28 18.18
N LEU A 96 8.90 4.39 17.97
CA LEU A 96 9.59 4.70 16.73
C LEU A 96 11.01 5.20 17.04
N PHE A 97 12.01 4.62 16.39
CA PHE A 97 13.42 4.98 16.55
C PHE A 97 14.08 5.17 15.19
N GLY A 98 15.09 6.04 15.12
CA GLY A 98 15.90 6.23 13.90
C GLY A 98 15.26 7.06 12.79
N LEU A 99 14.06 7.61 13.00
CA LEU A 99 13.47 8.58 12.09
C LEU A 99 14.06 9.98 12.38
N LYS A 100 14.83 10.53 11.45
CA LYS A 100 15.18 11.96 11.45
C LYS A 100 14.07 12.71 10.72
N ILE A 101 13.19 13.35 11.49
CA ILE A 101 12.20 14.31 10.99
C ILE A 101 12.91 15.62 10.66
#